data_AF-A0A8I1W943-F1
#
_entry.id   AF-A0A8I1W943-F1
#
_cell.length_a   1.000
_cell.length_b   1.000
_cell.length_c   1.000
_cell.angle_alpha   90.00
_cell.angle_beta   90.00
_cell.angle_gamma   90.00
#
_symmetry.space_group_name_H-M   'P 1'
#
loop_
_entity.id
_entity.type
_entity.pdbx_description
1 polymer ?
#
loop_
_entity_poly.entity_id
_entity_poly.type
_entity_poly.pdbx_seq_one_letter_code
_entity_poly.pdbx_strand_id
1 'polypeptide(L)'
;MTELMTKIFDPKTVSLETIGGTRGSGRINREQVINAVAMAGQKAPQGFDALMVKMRNDRNALERLVAAIPAWLNTRKGAIPENVQAACLLAIQIATGKPIPAQLPRLKTLLKQYSARGKRCASNVRKYQLRLRNAEKEMLTATPSQHERLSRYVESLNEAIRREREGLDSWASRAAAESNLCPRCKGTGIYGVEPCASCHGVGAAVATSDDVYKSLRKLGLVSGKTEFATQHWPLICQCISWLLAEMEECQRTFMAVMDDERH
;
A
#
# COMPACT_ATOMS: atom_id res chain seq x y z
N MET A 1 -7.08 13.91 10.61
CA MET A 1 -7.24 15.22 9.95
C MET A 1 -6.85 15.19 8.47
N THR A 2 -5.73 14.55 8.09
CA THR A 2 -5.46 14.12 6.70
C THR A 2 -6.59 13.28 6.09
N GLU A 3 -7.30 12.52 6.92
CA GLU A 3 -8.54 11.81 6.56
C GLU A 3 -9.68 12.75 6.13
N LEU A 4 -9.76 13.98 6.66
CA LEU A 4 -10.78 14.97 6.27
C LEU A 4 -10.47 15.56 4.89
N MET A 5 -9.21 15.91 4.63
CA MET A 5 -8.74 16.39 3.32
C MET A 5 -9.03 15.39 2.19
N THR A 6 -9.01 14.10 2.51
CA THR A 6 -9.14 13.01 1.53
C THR A 6 -10.58 12.52 1.37
N LYS A 7 -11.41 12.64 2.41
CA LYS A 7 -12.85 12.28 2.38
C LYS A 7 -13.74 13.31 1.68
N ILE A 8 -13.26 14.53 1.44
CA ILE A 8 -14.06 15.57 0.77
C ILE A 8 -14.40 15.23 -0.68
N PHE A 9 -13.57 14.39 -1.30
CA PHE A 9 -13.73 13.90 -2.67
C PHE A 9 -14.62 12.65 -2.77
N ASP A 10 -15.10 12.11 -1.65
CA ASP A 10 -16.01 10.97 -1.64
C ASP A 10 -17.48 11.44 -1.54
N PRO A 11 -18.33 11.12 -2.52
CA PRO A 11 -19.68 11.66 -2.64
C PRO A 11 -20.65 11.20 -1.54
N LYS A 12 -20.24 10.27 -0.65
CA LYS A 12 -21.12 9.63 0.35
C LYS A 12 -20.71 9.82 1.81
N THR A 13 -19.61 10.49 2.12
CA THR A 13 -18.99 10.38 3.47
C THR A 13 -18.84 11.67 4.25
N VAL A 14 -19.39 12.78 3.77
CA VAL A 14 -19.34 14.04 4.52
C VAL A 14 -20.69 14.33 5.17
N SER A 15 -21.09 13.52 6.16
CA SER A 15 -21.98 14.03 7.21
C SER A 15 -21.13 14.89 8.14
N LEU A 16 -20.91 16.14 7.74
CA LEU A 16 -20.07 17.11 8.46
C LEU A 16 -20.61 17.44 9.88
N GLU A 17 -21.79 16.90 10.23
CA GLU A 17 -22.48 17.11 11.50
C GLU A 17 -21.68 16.64 12.74
N THR A 18 -20.68 15.79 12.58
CA THR A 18 -19.88 15.27 13.71
C THR A 18 -18.67 16.14 14.09
N ILE A 19 -18.36 17.21 13.33
CA ILE A 19 -17.19 18.07 13.63
C ILE A 19 -17.56 19.20 14.62
N GLY A 20 -18.85 19.43 14.90
CA GLY A 20 -19.36 20.49 15.78
C GLY A 20 -19.71 20.08 17.22
N GLY A 21 -19.09 19.03 17.76
CA GLY A 21 -19.49 18.41 19.04
C GLY A 21 -18.88 19.00 20.32
N THR A 22 -18.32 20.21 20.32
CA THR A 22 -17.90 20.88 21.56
C THR A 22 -18.28 22.36 21.53
N ARG A 23 -18.98 22.78 22.59
CA ARG A 23 -19.58 24.10 22.78
C ARG A 23 -18.55 25.22 22.55
N GLY A 24 -18.80 26.08 21.55
CA GLY A 24 -18.20 27.42 21.46
C GLY A 24 -17.32 27.73 20.24
N SER A 25 -16.97 26.77 19.38
CA SER A 25 -16.19 27.03 18.15
C SER A 25 -17.10 26.97 16.93
N GLY A 26 -16.95 27.91 15.99
CA GLY A 26 -17.77 28.03 14.79
C GLY A 26 -17.91 26.70 14.05
N ARG A 27 -19.10 26.39 13.54
CA ARG A 27 -19.33 25.15 12.77
C ARG A 27 -18.57 25.28 11.46
N ILE A 28 -17.38 24.66 11.39
CA ILE A 28 -16.67 24.46 10.11
C ILE A 28 -17.66 23.84 9.13
N ASN A 29 -17.90 24.51 8.02
CA ASN A 29 -18.80 24.05 6.95
C ASN A 29 -17.99 23.39 5.82
N ARG A 30 -18.70 22.77 4.87
CA ARG A 30 -18.08 22.03 3.77
C ARG A 30 -17.22 22.93 2.87
N GLU A 31 -17.67 24.16 2.62
CA GLU A 31 -17.01 25.11 1.72
C GLU A 31 -15.67 25.55 2.30
N GLN A 32 -15.60 25.79 3.62
CA GLN A 32 -14.35 26.11 4.32
C GLN A 32 -13.32 24.99 4.18
N VAL A 33 -13.74 23.72 4.30
CA VAL A 33 -12.83 22.58 4.07
C VAL A 33 -12.39 22.49 2.60
N ILE A 34 -13.29 22.73 1.64
CA ILE A 34 -12.94 22.76 0.20
C ILE A 34 -11.90 23.86 -0.05
N ASN A 35 -12.13 25.05 0.49
CA ASN A 35 -11.22 26.19 0.36
C ASN A 35 -9.85 25.86 0.95
N ALA A 36 -9.79 25.32 2.18
CA ALA A 36 -8.54 24.92 2.82
C ALA A 36 -7.77 23.87 2.01
N VAL A 37 -8.48 22.89 1.43
CA VAL A 37 -7.86 21.89 0.53
C VAL A 37 -7.33 22.55 -0.75
N ALA A 38 -8.09 23.44 -1.36
CA ALA A 38 -7.68 24.15 -2.57
C ALA A 38 -6.44 25.02 -2.34
N MET A 39 -6.41 25.79 -1.25
CA MET A 39 -5.28 26.63 -0.85
C MET A 39 -4.03 25.79 -0.56
N ALA A 40 -4.18 24.67 0.18
CA ALA A 40 -3.09 23.75 0.44
C ALA A 40 -2.52 23.13 -0.86
N GLY A 41 -3.40 22.74 -1.79
CA GLY A 41 -3.01 22.21 -3.09
C GLY A 41 -2.34 23.23 -4.00
N GLN A 42 -2.72 24.51 -3.93
CA GLN A 42 -2.04 25.59 -4.66
C GLN A 42 -0.67 25.90 -4.06
N LYS A 43 -0.56 25.90 -2.73
CA LYS A 43 0.68 26.23 -2.01
C LYS A 43 1.76 25.14 -2.14
N ALA A 44 1.37 23.87 -2.06
CA ALA A 44 2.26 22.71 -2.09
C ALA A 44 1.69 21.62 -3.03
N PRO A 45 1.74 21.83 -4.36
CA PRO A 45 1.07 20.97 -5.32
C PRO A 45 1.62 19.54 -5.34
N GLN A 46 2.95 19.36 -5.24
CA GLN A 46 3.54 18.02 -5.15
C GLN A 46 3.23 17.36 -3.81
N GLY A 47 3.14 18.13 -2.73
CA GLY A 47 2.71 17.62 -1.43
C GLY A 47 1.29 17.10 -1.46
N PHE A 48 0.37 17.87 -2.06
CA PHE A 48 -1.01 17.48 -2.24
C PHE A 48 -1.14 16.21 -3.10
N ASP A 49 -0.45 16.15 -4.24
CA ASP A 49 -0.47 14.96 -5.09
C ASP A 49 0.09 13.73 -4.36
N ALA A 50 1.17 13.87 -3.59
CA ALA A 50 1.73 12.79 -2.78
C ALA A 50 0.75 12.28 -1.71
N LEU A 51 -0.01 13.17 -1.06
CA LEU A 51 -1.08 12.79 -0.14
C LEU A 51 -2.22 12.05 -0.85
N MET A 52 -2.61 12.50 -2.05
CA MET A 52 -3.65 11.84 -2.85
C MET A 52 -3.23 10.44 -3.28
N VAL A 53 -1.98 10.25 -3.69
CA VAL A 53 -1.41 8.90 -3.97
C VAL A 53 -1.40 8.04 -2.70
N LYS A 54 -0.89 8.59 -1.59
CA LYS A 54 -0.76 7.88 -0.32
C LYS A 54 -2.11 7.37 0.20
N MET A 55 -3.11 8.26 0.20
CA MET A 55 -4.38 8.03 0.88
C MET A 55 -5.46 7.44 -0.03
N ARG A 56 -5.48 7.80 -1.32
CA ARG A 56 -6.54 7.41 -2.27
C ARG A 56 -6.07 6.50 -3.41
N ASN A 57 -4.78 6.20 -3.51
CA ASN A 57 -4.21 5.55 -4.70
C ASN A 57 -4.54 6.32 -5.99
N ASP A 58 -4.58 7.65 -5.92
CA ASP A 58 -4.95 8.48 -7.08
C ASP A 58 -3.90 8.39 -8.19
N ARG A 59 -4.31 7.85 -9.35
CA ARG A 59 -3.43 7.66 -10.50
C ARG A 59 -3.06 8.97 -11.19
N ASN A 60 -3.98 9.92 -11.27
CA ASN A 60 -3.72 11.20 -11.93
C ASN A 60 -2.74 12.03 -11.10
N ALA A 61 -2.86 11.97 -9.76
CA ALA A 61 -1.89 12.56 -8.85
C ALA A 61 -0.50 11.92 -9.00
N LEU A 62 -0.44 10.59 -9.15
CA LEU A 62 0.82 9.89 -9.42
C LEU A 62 1.45 10.36 -10.73
N GLU A 63 0.67 10.47 -11.81
CA GLU A 63 1.15 10.95 -13.11
C GLU A 63 1.72 12.37 -13.02
N ARG A 64 1.06 13.27 -12.28
CA ARG A 64 1.58 14.63 -12.02
C ARG A 64 2.87 14.64 -11.20
N LEU A 65 2.99 13.80 -10.17
CA LEU A 65 4.25 13.67 -9.41
C LEU A 65 5.40 13.19 -10.29
N VAL A 66 5.14 12.20 -11.14
CA VAL A 66 6.14 11.69 -12.08
C VAL A 66 6.57 12.79 -13.05
N ALA A 67 5.62 13.57 -13.57
CA ALA A 67 5.90 14.70 -14.45
C ALA A 67 6.68 15.84 -13.77
N ALA A 68 6.62 15.95 -12.44
CA ALA A 68 7.38 16.96 -11.68
C ALA A 68 8.85 16.57 -11.45
N ILE A 69 9.21 15.28 -11.56
CA ILE A 69 10.58 14.79 -11.32
C ILE A 69 11.64 15.52 -12.18
N PRO A 70 11.47 15.68 -13.51
CA PRO A 70 12.48 16.34 -14.35
C PRO A 70 12.79 17.77 -13.90
N ALA A 71 11.74 18.56 -13.59
CA ALA A 71 11.91 19.92 -13.09
C ALA A 71 12.63 19.93 -11.74
N TRP A 72 12.28 19.01 -10.84
CA TRP A 72 12.97 18.85 -9.55
C TRP A 72 14.43 18.45 -9.72
N LEU A 73 14.75 17.55 -10.64
CA LEU A 73 16.13 17.12 -10.94
C LEU A 73 16.98 18.27 -11.48
N ASN A 74 16.41 19.15 -12.30
CA ASN A 74 17.12 20.32 -12.84
C ASN A 74 17.55 21.32 -11.74
N THR A 75 16.94 21.27 -10.55
CA THR A 75 17.36 22.09 -9.39
C THR A 75 18.58 21.52 -8.66
N ARG A 76 18.99 20.28 -8.98
CA ARG A 76 20.08 19.59 -8.28
C ARG A 76 21.42 19.99 -8.86
N LYS A 77 22.39 20.23 -7.99
CA LYS A 77 23.79 20.44 -8.37
C LYS A 77 24.49 19.09 -8.55
N GLY A 78 25.27 18.95 -9.60
CA GLY A 78 26.12 17.77 -9.85
C GLY A 78 25.67 16.91 -11.03
N ALA A 79 26.43 15.86 -11.31
CA ALA A 79 26.13 14.92 -12.38
C ALA A 79 24.87 14.12 -12.03
N ILE A 80 23.90 14.13 -12.93
CA ILE A 80 22.67 13.35 -12.81
C ILE A 80 22.93 11.98 -13.47
N PRO A 81 22.82 10.87 -12.70
CA PRO A 81 23.05 9.54 -13.25
C PRO A 81 22.03 9.19 -14.34
N GLU A 82 22.42 8.31 -15.26
CA GLU A 82 21.47 7.71 -16.19
C GLU A 82 20.35 6.99 -15.41
N ASN A 83 19.13 7.02 -15.95
CA ASN A 83 17.95 6.39 -15.36
C ASN A 83 17.53 6.90 -13.96
N VAL A 84 18.05 8.05 -13.51
CA VAL A 84 17.67 8.64 -12.21
C VAL A 84 16.16 8.83 -12.05
N GLN A 85 15.44 9.12 -13.14
CA GLN A 85 13.99 9.33 -13.09
C GLN A 85 13.28 8.06 -12.64
N ALA A 86 13.70 6.90 -13.15
CA ALA A 86 13.19 5.60 -12.73
C ALA A 86 13.54 5.31 -11.27
N ALA A 87 14.71 5.74 -10.79
CA ALA A 87 15.07 5.65 -9.38
C ALA A 87 14.20 6.56 -8.48
N CYS A 88 13.85 7.76 -8.95
CA CYS A 88 12.91 8.67 -8.28
C CYS A 88 11.48 8.10 -8.20
N LEU A 89 11.08 7.19 -9.09
CA LEU A 89 9.80 6.47 -8.94
C LEU A 89 9.76 5.61 -7.66
N LEU A 90 10.89 4.98 -7.30
CA LEU A 90 10.98 4.27 -6.02
C LEU A 90 10.89 5.24 -4.84
N ALA A 91 11.46 6.43 -4.96
CA ALA A 91 11.33 7.48 -3.95
C ALA A 91 9.86 7.90 -3.74
N ILE A 92 9.11 8.10 -4.83
CA ILE A 92 7.66 8.37 -4.77
C ILE A 92 6.94 7.23 -4.04
N GLN A 93 7.22 5.98 -4.41
CA GLN A 93 6.60 4.82 -3.75
C GLN A 93 6.89 4.82 -2.24
N ILE A 94 8.15 5.00 -1.85
CA ILE A 94 8.55 5.02 -0.44
C ILE A 94 7.86 6.15 0.33
N ALA A 95 7.91 7.38 -0.19
CA ALA A 95 7.31 8.54 0.46
C ALA A 95 5.78 8.41 0.62
N THR A 96 5.12 7.83 -0.38
CA THR A 96 3.66 7.63 -0.40
C THR A 96 3.21 6.31 0.25
N GLY A 97 4.11 5.57 0.90
CA GLY A 97 3.77 4.33 1.60
C GLY A 97 3.35 3.19 0.67
N LYS A 98 3.80 3.24 -0.59
CA LYS A 98 3.65 2.14 -1.54
C LYS A 98 4.86 1.22 -1.47
N PRO A 99 4.65 -0.09 -1.61
CA PRO A 99 5.74 -1.05 -1.51
C PRO A 99 6.60 -1.03 -2.77
N ILE A 100 7.91 -1.16 -2.60
CA ILE A 100 8.86 -1.30 -3.70
C ILE A 100 9.04 -2.78 -4.11
N PRO A 101 9.54 -3.09 -5.32
CA PRO A 101 9.60 -4.46 -5.84
C PRO A 101 10.21 -5.51 -4.90
N ALA A 102 11.27 -5.17 -4.17
CA ALA A 102 11.92 -6.09 -3.22
C ALA A 102 11.02 -6.49 -2.04
N GLN A 103 10.02 -5.68 -1.68
CA GLN A 103 9.13 -5.92 -0.54
C GLN A 103 7.91 -6.78 -0.90
N LEU A 104 7.52 -6.82 -2.18
CA LEU A 104 6.31 -7.50 -2.65
C LEU A 104 6.24 -8.99 -2.24
N PRO A 105 7.32 -9.80 -2.34
CA PRO A 105 7.26 -11.22 -1.96
C PRO A 105 6.97 -11.43 -0.46
N ARG A 106 7.57 -10.59 0.40
CA ARG A 106 7.33 -10.64 1.85
C ARG A 106 5.89 -10.24 2.17
N LEU A 107 5.41 -9.14 1.59
CA LEU A 107 4.04 -8.67 1.79
C LEU A 107 3.00 -9.68 1.30
N LYS A 108 3.21 -10.26 0.12
CA LYS A 108 2.37 -11.35 -0.42
C LYS A 108 2.28 -12.52 0.55
N THR A 109 3.41 -12.96 1.11
CA THR A 109 3.45 -14.04 2.11
C THR A 109 2.65 -13.67 3.36
N LEU A 110 2.86 -12.48 3.91
CA LEU A 110 2.13 -11.99 5.08
C LEU A 110 0.62 -11.87 4.82
N LEU A 111 0.22 -11.42 3.63
CA LEU A 111 -1.20 -11.34 3.23
C LEU A 111 -1.84 -12.71 3.16
N LYS A 112 -1.16 -13.70 2.55
CA LYS A 112 -1.63 -15.08 2.48
C LYS A 112 -1.81 -15.69 3.88
N GLN A 113 -0.98 -15.30 4.83
CA GLN A 113 -1.00 -15.84 6.20
C GLN A 113 -2.01 -15.14 7.12
N TYR A 114 -2.03 -13.81 7.15
CA TYR A 114 -2.71 -13.06 8.21
C TYR A 114 -4.02 -12.39 7.80
N SER A 115 -4.25 -12.20 6.49
CA SER A 115 -5.50 -11.58 6.03
C SER A 115 -6.72 -12.46 6.28
N ALA A 116 -7.91 -11.84 6.33
CA ALA A 116 -9.18 -12.57 6.42
C ALA A 116 -9.36 -13.53 5.23
N ARG A 117 -8.94 -13.14 4.03
CA ARG A 117 -8.99 -13.99 2.84
C ARG A 117 -8.03 -15.17 2.92
N GLY A 118 -6.82 -14.95 3.43
CA GLY A 118 -5.85 -15.99 3.73
C GLY A 118 -6.38 -17.04 4.71
N LYS A 119 -6.95 -16.58 5.83
CA LYS A 119 -7.60 -17.45 6.83
C LYS A 119 -8.77 -18.25 6.24
N ARG A 120 -9.59 -17.61 5.41
CA ARG A 120 -10.73 -18.27 4.72
C ARG A 120 -10.25 -19.36 3.75
N CYS A 121 -9.28 -19.05 2.89
CA CYS A 121 -8.71 -20.02 1.97
C CYS A 121 -8.10 -21.21 2.73
N ALA A 122 -7.33 -20.96 3.80
CA ALA A 122 -6.78 -22.03 4.64
C ALA A 122 -7.88 -22.92 5.25
N SER A 123 -9.00 -22.34 5.70
CA SER A 123 -10.16 -23.10 6.20
C SER A 123 -10.81 -23.94 5.10
N ASN A 124 -11.06 -23.36 3.92
CA ASN A 124 -11.67 -24.05 2.79
C ASN A 124 -10.80 -25.22 2.30
N VAL A 125 -9.50 -24.97 2.12
CA VAL A 125 -8.54 -26.01 1.72
C VAL A 125 -8.53 -27.16 2.72
N ARG A 126 -8.51 -26.89 4.04
CA ARG A 126 -8.60 -27.95 5.06
C ARG A 126 -9.90 -28.76 4.96
N LYS A 127 -11.04 -28.11 4.70
CA LYS A 127 -12.33 -28.79 4.51
C LYS A 127 -12.32 -29.69 3.27
N TYR A 128 -11.79 -29.20 2.15
CA TYR A 128 -11.68 -30.00 0.93
C TYR A 128 -10.72 -31.17 1.09
N GLN A 129 -9.57 -30.97 1.74
CA GLN A 129 -8.62 -32.05 2.03
C GLN A 129 -9.21 -33.14 2.93
N LEU A 130 -10.06 -32.78 3.91
CA LEU A 130 -10.77 -33.77 4.71
C LEU A 130 -11.76 -34.58 3.86
N ARG A 131 -12.54 -33.90 3.01
CA ARG A 131 -13.48 -34.56 2.09
C ARG A 131 -12.76 -35.46 1.09
N LEU A 132 -11.59 -35.03 0.61
CA LEU A 132 -10.75 -35.78 -0.31
C LEU A 132 -10.32 -37.11 0.32
N ARG A 133 -9.74 -37.06 1.53
CA ARG A 133 -9.33 -38.26 2.27
C ARG A 133 -10.50 -39.21 2.56
N ASN A 134 -11.67 -38.66 2.88
CA ASN A 134 -12.85 -39.49 3.11
C ASN A 134 -13.33 -40.17 1.82
N ALA A 135 -13.35 -39.44 0.70
CA ALA A 135 -13.72 -40.00 -0.60
C ALA A 135 -12.71 -41.07 -1.06
N GLU A 136 -11.41 -40.81 -0.93
CA GLU A 136 -10.35 -41.78 -1.23
C GLU A 136 -10.49 -43.06 -0.38
N LYS A 137 -10.85 -42.91 0.90
CA LYS A 137 -11.11 -44.07 1.78
C LYS A 137 -12.37 -44.85 1.34
N GLU A 138 -13.44 -44.15 0.95
CA GLU A 138 -14.68 -44.78 0.47
C GLU A 138 -14.45 -45.55 -0.84
N MET A 139 -13.56 -45.07 -1.71
CA MET A 139 -13.21 -45.74 -2.97
C MET A 139 -12.62 -47.14 -2.79
N LEU A 140 -11.95 -47.41 -1.66
CA LEU A 140 -11.35 -48.72 -1.37
C LEU A 140 -12.37 -49.86 -1.28
N THR A 141 -13.62 -49.55 -0.93
CA THR A 141 -14.70 -50.52 -0.76
C THR A 141 -15.88 -50.26 -1.70
N ALA A 142 -15.71 -49.38 -2.68
CA ALA A 142 -16.78 -48.92 -3.56
C ALA A 142 -17.10 -49.95 -4.67
N THR A 143 -18.38 -50.05 -5.03
CA THR A 143 -18.77 -50.74 -6.27
C THR A 143 -18.27 -49.97 -7.51
N PRO A 144 -18.19 -50.58 -8.70
CA PRO A 144 -17.69 -49.88 -9.90
C PRO A 144 -18.42 -48.56 -10.21
N SER A 145 -19.75 -48.52 -10.06
CA SER A 145 -20.54 -47.30 -10.28
C SER A 145 -20.31 -46.23 -9.21
N GLN A 146 -20.12 -46.64 -7.95
CA GLN A 146 -19.75 -45.73 -6.86
C GLN A 146 -18.34 -45.17 -7.04
N HIS A 147 -17.40 -46.01 -7.49
CA HIS A 147 -16.02 -45.64 -7.75
C HIS A 147 -15.92 -44.55 -8.82
N GLU A 148 -16.68 -44.67 -9.92
CA GLU A 148 -16.72 -43.65 -10.96
C GLU A 148 -17.25 -42.30 -10.44
N ARG A 149 -18.32 -42.33 -9.62
CA ARG A 149 -18.87 -41.13 -8.98
C ARG A 149 -17.88 -40.49 -8.01
N LEU A 150 -17.20 -41.30 -7.19
CA LEU A 150 -16.21 -40.83 -6.22
C LEU A 150 -14.97 -40.26 -6.92
N SER A 151 -14.53 -40.87 -8.03
CA SER A 151 -13.41 -40.37 -8.84
C SER A 151 -13.69 -38.96 -9.37
N ARG A 152 -14.88 -38.74 -9.95
CA ARG A 152 -15.33 -37.40 -10.38
C ARG A 152 -15.41 -36.41 -9.22
N TYR A 153 -15.83 -36.86 -8.04
CA TYR A 153 -15.89 -36.02 -6.85
C TYR A 153 -14.48 -35.64 -6.33
N VAL A 154 -13.54 -36.59 -6.29
CA VAL A 154 -12.13 -36.37 -5.97
C VAL A 154 -11.49 -35.35 -6.92
N GLU A 155 -11.70 -35.49 -8.22
CA GLU A 155 -11.26 -34.52 -9.23
C GLU A 155 -11.84 -33.13 -8.95
N SER A 156 -13.14 -33.05 -8.64
CA SER A 156 -13.80 -31.77 -8.31
C SER A 156 -13.23 -31.11 -7.06
N LEU A 157 -12.84 -31.89 -6.04
CA LEU A 157 -12.24 -31.39 -4.80
C LEU A 157 -10.80 -30.90 -5.04
N ASN A 158 -10.01 -31.63 -5.81
CA ASN A 158 -8.66 -31.20 -6.21
C ASN A 158 -8.70 -29.89 -6.98
N GLU A 159 -9.64 -29.79 -7.92
CA GLU A 159 -9.86 -28.57 -8.69
C GLU A 159 -10.33 -27.40 -7.81
N ALA A 160 -11.19 -27.64 -6.82
CA ALA A 160 -11.60 -26.62 -5.85
C ALA A 160 -10.41 -26.12 -5.00
N ILE A 161 -9.53 -27.03 -4.53
CA ILE A 161 -8.31 -26.66 -3.81
C ILE A 161 -7.39 -25.80 -4.68
N ARG A 162 -7.21 -26.20 -5.95
CA ARG A 162 -6.39 -25.46 -6.91
C ARG A 162 -6.91 -24.03 -7.09
N ARG A 163 -8.21 -23.87 -7.38
CA ARG A 163 -8.86 -22.56 -7.55
C ARG A 163 -8.75 -21.68 -6.30
N GLU A 164 -8.92 -22.23 -5.11
CA GLU A 164 -8.75 -21.49 -3.85
C GLU A 164 -7.32 -20.94 -3.71
N ARG A 165 -6.32 -21.78 -3.99
CA ARG A 165 -4.91 -21.40 -3.87
C ARG A 165 -4.51 -20.35 -4.91
N GLU A 166 -4.89 -20.54 -6.16
CA GLU A 166 -4.63 -19.58 -7.25
C GLU A 166 -5.35 -18.26 -7.02
N GLY A 167 -6.62 -18.33 -6.60
CA GLY A 167 -7.42 -17.15 -6.27
C GLY A 167 -6.82 -16.36 -5.10
N LEU A 168 -6.29 -17.04 -4.08
CA LEU A 168 -5.56 -16.39 -2.99
C LEU A 168 -4.25 -15.77 -3.48
N ASP A 169 -3.50 -16.48 -4.32
CA ASP A 169 -2.19 -16.03 -4.81
C ASP A 169 -2.29 -14.79 -5.71
N SER A 170 -3.24 -14.79 -6.65
CA SER A 170 -3.54 -13.64 -7.52
C SER A 170 -4.00 -12.44 -6.70
N TRP A 171 -4.93 -12.63 -5.77
CA TRP A 171 -5.38 -11.56 -4.88
C TRP A 171 -4.24 -11.00 -4.03
N ALA A 172 -3.44 -11.87 -3.40
CA ALA A 172 -2.35 -11.43 -2.52
C ALA A 172 -1.27 -10.67 -3.29
N SER A 173 -1.02 -11.04 -4.56
CA SER A 173 -0.08 -10.31 -5.43
C SER A 173 -0.55 -8.89 -5.72
N ARG A 174 -1.84 -8.69 -6.02
CA ARG A 174 -2.41 -7.36 -6.24
C ARG A 174 -2.45 -6.53 -4.96
N ALA A 175 -2.95 -7.11 -3.87
CA ALA A 175 -3.02 -6.43 -2.58
C ALA A 175 -1.62 -6.06 -2.04
N ALA A 176 -0.60 -6.87 -2.31
CA ALA A 176 0.79 -6.57 -1.95
C ALA A 176 1.36 -5.37 -2.70
N ALA A 177 0.78 -4.95 -3.83
CA ALA A 177 1.23 -3.78 -4.60
C ALA A 177 0.55 -2.47 -4.17
N GLU A 178 -0.59 -2.55 -3.47
CA GLU A 178 -1.41 -1.38 -3.12
C GLU A 178 -0.95 -0.68 -1.83
N SER A 179 -0.37 -1.44 -0.89
CA SER A 179 -0.03 -0.92 0.44
C SER A 179 1.14 -1.67 1.06
N ASN A 180 2.00 -0.95 1.78
CA ASN A 180 3.05 -1.53 2.60
C ASN A 180 2.61 -1.85 4.04
N LEU A 181 1.34 -1.63 4.41
CA LEU A 181 0.85 -1.87 5.76
C LEU A 181 0.94 -3.36 6.13
N CYS A 182 1.33 -3.63 7.38
CA CYS A 182 1.46 -4.98 7.88
C CYS A 182 0.09 -5.65 8.00
N PRO A 183 -0.18 -6.78 7.30
CA PRO A 183 -1.48 -7.44 7.35
C PRO A 183 -1.83 -8.05 8.72
N ARG A 184 -0.82 -8.29 9.57
CA ARG A 184 -1.00 -8.90 10.89
C ARG A 184 -1.56 -7.90 11.90
N CYS A 185 -0.91 -6.74 12.05
CA CYS A 185 -1.35 -5.68 12.97
C CYS A 185 -2.19 -4.59 12.29
N LYS A 186 -2.45 -4.71 10.98
CA LYS A 186 -3.25 -3.75 10.20
C LYS A 186 -2.73 -2.31 10.31
N GLY A 187 -1.41 -2.14 10.30
CA GLY A 187 -0.79 -0.81 10.36
C GLY A 187 -0.46 -0.29 11.76
N THR A 188 -0.96 -0.91 12.84
CA THR A 188 -0.77 -0.34 14.20
C THR A 188 0.60 -0.58 14.79
N GLY A 189 1.34 -1.57 14.29
CA GLY A 189 2.59 -2.02 14.91
C GLY A 189 2.40 -2.89 16.15
N ILE A 190 1.18 -3.00 16.69
CA ILE A 190 0.86 -3.74 17.92
C ILE A 190 -0.05 -4.92 17.59
N TYR A 191 0.21 -6.09 18.19
CA TYR A 191 -0.65 -7.26 18.05
C TYR A 191 -0.97 -7.83 19.44
N GLY A 192 -2.23 -7.69 19.88
CA GLY A 192 -2.58 -7.90 21.29
C GLY A 192 -2.03 -6.75 22.12
N VAL A 193 -1.07 -7.05 23.00
CA VAL A 193 -0.36 -6.06 23.84
C VAL A 193 1.11 -5.90 23.48
N GLU A 194 1.63 -6.72 22.57
CA GLU A 194 3.05 -6.77 22.23
C GLU A 194 3.35 -6.11 20.87
N PRO A 195 4.60 -5.67 20.65
CA PRO A 195 5.07 -5.28 19.33
C PRO A 195 4.86 -6.42 18.33
N CYS A 196 4.30 -6.08 17.17
CA CYS A 196 4.01 -7.05 16.12
C CYS A 196 5.31 -7.62 15.55
N ALA A 197 5.57 -8.90 15.81
CA ALA A 197 6.79 -9.58 15.35
C ALA A 197 6.98 -9.59 13.82
N SER A 198 5.90 -9.47 13.03
CA SER A 198 5.98 -9.49 11.56
C SER A 198 6.50 -8.19 10.95
N CYS A 199 6.36 -7.07 11.67
CA CYS A 199 6.86 -5.74 11.25
C CYS A 199 7.71 -5.05 12.32
N HIS A 200 8.11 -5.79 13.36
CA HIS A 200 8.93 -5.30 14.49
C HIS A 200 8.40 -4.01 15.12
N GLY A 201 7.09 -3.92 15.37
CA GLY A 201 6.49 -2.74 15.99
C GLY A 201 6.19 -1.57 15.05
N VAL A 202 6.66 -1.60 13.80
CA VAL A 202 6.57 -0.44 12.89
C VAL A 202 5.19 -0.26 12.27
N GLY A 203 4.42 -1.35 12.14
CA GLY A 203 3.10 -1.32 11.51
C GLY A 203 3.11 -1.44 9.98
N ALA A 204 4.25 -1.22 9.33
CA ALA A 204 4.41 -1.33 7.88
C ALA A 204 5.72 -2.06 7.50
N ALA A 205 5.81 -2.50 6.24
CA ALA A 205 7.06 -2.89 5.62
C ALA A 205 7.79 -1.62 5.15
N VAL A 206 8.71 -1.12 5.98
CA VAL A 206 9.56 0.02 5.65
C VAL A 206 10.69 -0.43 4.72
N ALA A 207 10.94 0.34 3.68
CA ALA A 207 12.01 0.05 2.73
C ALA A 207 13.36 0.38 3.35
N THR A 208 14.29 -0.58 3.28
CA THR A 208 15.69 -0.37 3.65
C THR A 208 16.51 0.03 2.42
N SER A 209 17.73 0.55 2.63
CA SER A 209 18.66 0.82 1.52
C SER A 209 18.96 -0.44 0.69
N ASP A 210 19.02 -1.61 1.34
CA ASP A 210 19.21 -2.90 0.65
C ASP A 210 17.98 -3.30 -0.19
N ASP A 211 16.76 -3.03 0.28
CA ASP A 211 15.54 -3.24 -0.50
C ASP A 211 15.51 -2.35 -1.76
N VAL A 212 15.96 -1.09 -1.62
CA VAL A 212 16.06 -0.15 -2.74
C VAL A 212 17.12 -0.63 -3.73
N TYR A 213 18.31 -1.01 -3.25
CA TYR A 213 19.36 -1.58 -4.08
C TYR A 213 18.86 -2.81 -4.86
N LYS A 214 18.24 -3.78 -4.17
CA LYS A 214 17.66 -4.99 -4.80
C LYS A 214 16.62 -4.64 -5.84
N SER A 215 15.78 -3.64 -5.58
CA SER A 215 14.74 -3.19 -6.51
C SER A 215 15.36 -2.58 -7.77
N LEU A 216 16.30 -1.65 -7.63
CA LEU A 216 17.00 -1.04 -8.77
C LEU A 216 17.80 -2.07 -9.57
N ARG A 217 18.50 -2.98 -8.88
CA ARG A 217 19.27 -4.05 -9.52
C ARG A 217 18.40 -4.97 -10.34
N LYS A 218 17.23 -5.35 -9.82
CA LYS A 218 16.23 -6.16 -10.53
C LYS A 218 15.68 -5.45 -11.78
N LEU A 219 15.58 -4.13 -11.74
CA LEU A 219 15.11 -3.30 -12.86
C LEU A 219 16.23 -2.97 -13.86
N GLY A 220 17.47 -3.40 -13.63
CA GLY A 220 18.61 -3.08 -14.50
C GLY A 220 19.07 -1.62 -14.41
N LEU A 221 18.67 -0.91 -13.36
CA LEU A 221 18.95 0.54 -13.20
C LEU A 221 20.30 0.82 -12.52
N VAL A 222 20.93 -0.20 -11.94
CA VAL A 222 22.26 -0.09 -11.32
C VAL A 222 23.11 -1.32 -11.62
N SER A 223 24.41 -1.10 -11.85
CA SER A 223 25.38 -2.16 -12.17
C SER A 223 25.97 -2.81 -10.92
N GLY A 224 26.06 -2.06 -9.81
CA GLY A 224 26.62 -2.57 -8.56
C GLY A 224 26.38 -1.68 -7.34
N LYS A 225 26.82 -2.16 -6.18
CA LYS A 225 26.61 -1.48 -4.88
C LYS A 225 27.32 -0.12 -4.80
N THR A 226 28.52 0.00 -5.38
CA THR A 226 29.30 1.25 -5.34
C THR A 226 28.60 2.38 -6.09
N GLU A 227 28.17 2.11 -7.32
CA GLU A 227 27.37 3.04 -8.13
C GLU A 227 26.06 3.41 -7.43
N PHE A 228 25.35 2.41 -6.88
CA PHE A 228 24.15 2.66 -6.10
C PHE A 228 24.40 3.61 -4.92
N ALA A 229 25.40 3.32 -4.10
CA ALA A 229 25.68 4.07 -2.88
C ALA A 229 26.18 5.50 -3.15
N THR A 230 26.95 5.70 -4.22
CA THR A 230 27.59 6.99 -4.53
C THR A 230 26.73 7.89 -5.39
N GLN A 231 25.94 7.34 -6.31
CA GLN A 231 25.23 8.11 -7.32
C GLN A 231 23.70 8.12 -7.10
N HIS A 232 23.11 6.95 -6.84
CA HIS A 232 21.66 6.80 -6.82
C HIS A 232 21.05 7.06 -5.44
N TRP A 233 21.61 6.44 -4.40
CA TRP A 233 21.08 6.50 -3.04
C TRP A 233 20.96 7.94 -2.50
N PRO A 234 21.96 8.83 -2.66
CA PRO A 234 21.84 10.21 -2.20
C PRO A 234 20.68 10.96 -2.88
N LEU A 235 20.48 10.76 -4.18
CA LEU A 235 19.40 11.39 -4.93
C LEU A 235 18.03 10.83 -4.55
N ILE A 236 17.92 9.52 -4.34
CA ILE A 236 16.69 8.89 -3.85
C ILE A 236 16.34 9.45 -2.48
N CYS A 237 17.29 9.55 -1.54
CA CYS A 237 17.07 10.15 -0.24
C CYS A 237 16.61 11.61 -0.35
N GLN A 238 17.28 12.41 -1.19
CA GLN A 238 16.86 13.80 -1.43
C GLN A 238 15.44 13.89 -2.01
N CYS A 239 15.08 12.98 -2.93
CA CYS A 239 13.74 12.93 -3.51
C CYS A 239 12.69 12.56 -2.46
N ILE A 240 12.97 11.59 -1.59
CA ILE A 240 12.10 11.23 -0.47
C ILE A 240 11.95 12.43 0.48
N SER A 241 13.05 13.06 0.89
CA SER A 241 13.04 14.22 1.78
C SER A 241 12.25 15.39 1.21
N TRP A 242 12.40 15.67 -0.09
CA TRP A 242 11.61 16.68 -0.78
C TRP A 242 10.11 16.37 -0.72
N LEU A 243 9.69 15.16 -1.11
CA LEU A 243 8.28 14.77 -1.08
C LEU A 243 7.68 14.80 0.34
N LEU A 244 8.46 14.40 1.35
CA LEU A 244 8.03 14.46 2.74
C LEU A 244 7.84 15.91 3.21
N ALA A 245 8.77 16.81 2.87
CA ALA A 245 8.68 18.23 3.19
C ALA A 245 7.48 18.91 2.50
N GLU A 246 7.24 18.58 1.22
CA GLU A 246 6.07 19.05 0.48
C GLU A 246 4.75 18.58 1.11
N MET A 247 4.67 17.31 1.52
CA MET A 247 3.48 16.79 2.22
C MET A 247 3.25 17.49 3.57
N GLU A 248 4.33 17.81 4.29
CA GLU A 248 4.25 18.56 5.55
C GLU A 248 3.77 20.00 5.32
N GLU A 249 4.30 20.69 4.30
CA GLU A 249 3.86 22.04 3.91
C GLU A 249 2.37 22.06 3.53
N CYS A 250 1.93 21.06 2.75
CA CYS A 250 0.53 20.90 2.37
C CYS A 250 -0.36 20.72 3.61
N GLN A 251 0.05 19.88 4.57
CA GLN A 251 -0.69 19.68 5.82
C GLN A 251 -0.70 20.95 6.67
N ARG A 252 0.44 21.63 6.81
CA ARG A 252 0.54 22.86 7.60
C ARG A 252 -0.34 23.97 7.05
N THR A 253 -0.34 24.14 5.72
CA THR A 253 -1.21 25.12 5.04
C THR A 253 -2.69 24.80 5.27
N PHE A 254 -3.08 23.53 5.11
CA PHE A 254 -4.45 23.10 5.39
C PHE A 254 -4.84 23.42 6.84
N MET A 255 -3.97 23.11 7.80
CA MET A 255 -4.22 23.39 9.22
C MET A 255 -4.37 24.88 9.49
N ALA A 256 -3.48 25.71 8.95
CA ALA A 256 -3.54 27.16 9.15
C ALA A 256 -4.87 27.75 8.65
N VAL A 257 -5.31 27.39 7.44
CA VAL A 257 -6.61 27.86 6.93
C VAL A 257 -7.76 27.34 7.79
N MET A 258 -7.71 26.09 8.22
CA MET A 258 -8.75 25.50 9.07
C MET A 258 -8.82 26.09 10.48
N ASP A 259 -7.73 26.64 10.99
CA ASP A 259 -7.68 27.32 12.29
C ASP A 259 -8.15 28.78 12.18
N ASP A 260 -7.84 29.46 11.07
CA ASP A 260 -8.38 30.79 10.77
C ASP A 260 -9.91 30.76 10.62
N GLU A 261 -10.46 29.74 9.95
CA GLU A 261 -11.90 29.56 9.72
C GLU A 261 -12.71 29.19 10.98
N ARG A 262 -12.03 28.94 12.11
CA ARG A 262 -12.67 28.66 13.43
C ARG A 262 -12.88 29.90 14.29
N HIS A 263 -12.23 31.01 13.95
CA HIS A 263 -12.29 32.30 14.66
C HIS A 263 -13.21 33.29 13.93
#